data_AF-A0A9N8WM52-F1
#
_entry.id   AF-A0A9N8WM52-F1
#
_cell.length_a   1.000
_cell.length_b   1.000
_cell.length_c   1.000
_cell.angle_alpha   90.00
_cell.angle_beta   90.00
_cell.angle_gamma   90.00
#
_symmetry.space_group_name_H-M   'P 1'
#
loop_
_entity.id
_entity.type
_entity.pdbx_description
1 polymer ?
#
loop_
_entity_poly.entity_id
_entity_poly.type
_entity_poly.pdbx_seq_one_letter_code
_entity_poly.pdbx_strand_id
1 'polypeptide(L)'
;MQKRKRTYTPEQQLAYRRNESEKRQACCKHQLVTNNKNKVLSACQLTDDDYNFLKKFCDTVTELKYNYCPICKECFLSITLNYKTGNCNKCSRDKLIPKRFSLENDMDSEEVPSELPHLSQVEEMLISQVLPMLTIFNLRGGQLEYRGHLFDELDKIVLHSKTLKSNIQIY
;
A
#
# COMPACT_ATOMS: atom_id res chain seq x y z
N MET A 1 -26.48 -76.47 -9.94
CA MET A 1 -25.07 -76.15 -9.61
C MET A 1 -25.03 -75.31 -8.34
N GLN A 2 -24.58 -75.86 -7.22
CA GLN A 2 -24.41 -75.11 -5.96
C GLN A 2 -23.18 -74.20 -6.06
N LYS A 3 -23.35 -72.88 -5.90
CA LYS A 3 -22.23 -71.94 -5.82
C LYS A 3 -21.43 -72.25 -4.55
N ARG A 4 -20.20 -72.79 -4.69
CA ARG A 4 -19.26 -72.98 -3.57
C ARG A 4 -19.04 -71.62 -2.90
N LYS A 5 -19.51 -71.46 -1.66
CA LYS A 5 -19.13 -70.31 -0.82
C LYS A 5 -17.62 -70.42 -0.60
N ARG A 6 -16.84 -69.42 -1.03
CA ARG A 6 -15.40 -69.35 -0.74
C ARG A 6 -15.25 -69.23 0.77
N THR A 7 -14.78 -70.28 1.42
CA THR A 7 -14.47 -70.27 2.86
C THR A 7 -13.14 -69.55 3.03
N TYR A 8 -13.18 -68.28 3.42
CA TYR A 8 -11.97 -67.50 3.69
C TYR A 8 -11.40 -67.88 5.05
N THR A 9 -10.08 -68.02 5.14
CA THR A 9 -9.39 -68.18 6.43
C THR A 9 -9.58 -66.92 7.29
N PRO A 10 -9.48 -67.02 8.63
CA PRO A 10 -9.62 -65.87 9.52
C PRO A 10 -8.69 -64.70 9.16
N GLU A 11 -7.48 -65.00 8.69
CA GLU A 11 -6.50 -64.02 8.21
C GLU A 11 -6.97 -63.30 6.94
N GLN A 12 -7.56 -64.03 5.98
CA GLN A 12 -8.12 -63.44 4.77
C GLN A 12 -9.34 -62.54 5.07
N GLN A 13 -10.15 -62.90 6.07
CA GLN A 13 -11.26 -62.06 6.53
C GLN A 13 -10.77 -60.79 7.25
N LEU A 14 -9.66 -60.90 8.01
CA LEU A 14 -9.02 -59.73 8.62
C LEU A 14 -8.42 -58.80 7.56
N ALA A 15 -7.72 -59.35 6.57
CA ALA A 15 -7.15 -58.59 5.46
C ALA A 15 -8.23 -57.88 4.64
N TYR A 16 -9.36 -58.56 4.37
CA TYR A 16 -10.50 -57.94 3.71
C TYR A 16 -11.10 -56.79 4.52
N ARG A 17 -11.30 -56.96 5.84
CA ARG A 17 -11.79 -55.90 6.73
C ARG A 17 -10.82 -54.72 6.82
N ARG A 18 -9.51 -54.98 6.87
CA ARG A 18 -8.47 -53.94 6.89
C ARG A 18 -8.50 -53.14 5.59
N ASN A 19 -8.53 -53.81 4.43
CA ASN A 19 -8.64 -53.16 3.12
C ASN A 19 -9.93 -52.33 2.97
N GLU A 20 -11.08 -52.83 3.45
CA GLU A 20 -12.34 -52.08 3.49
C GLU A 20 -12.22 -50.83 4.38
N SER A 21 -11.59 -50.95 5.56
CA SER A 21 -11.39 -49.82 6.46
C SER A 21 -10.46 -48.76 5.86
N GLU A 22 -9.39 -49.17 5.18
CA GLU A 22 -8.45 -48.27 4.50
C GLU A 22 -9.11 -47.56 3.31
N LYS A 23 -9.94 -48.26 2.53
CA LYS A 23 -10.74 -47.65 1.45
C LYS A 23 -11.73 -46.62 1.99
N ARG A 24 -12.43 -46.92 3.08
CA ARG A 24 -13.35 -45.97 3.75
C ARG A 24 -12.61 -44.76 4.29
N GLN A 25 -11.43 -44.98 4.88
CA GLN A 25 -10.60 -43.90 5.41
C GLN A 25 -10.01 -43.02 4.29
N ALA A 26 -9.62 -43.60 3.15
CA ALA A 26 -9.17 -42.86 1.98
C ALA A 26 -10.31 -42.02 1.36
N CYS A 27 -11.52 -42.57 1.25
CA CYS A 27 -12.71 -41.84 0.79
C CYS A 27 -13.04 -40.65 1.72
N CYS A 28 -13.02 -40.88 3.04
CA CYS A 28 -13.26 -39.85 4.04
C CYS A 28 -12.20 -38.73 3.99
N LYS A 29 -10.91 -39.08 3.81
CA LYS A 29 -9.82 -38.12 3.61
C LYS A 29 -10.01 -37.29 2.34
N HIS A 30 -10.42 -37.91 1.22
CA HIS A 30 -10.66 -37.21 -0.05
C HIS A 30 -11.82 -36.21 0.09
N GLN A 31 -12.92 -36.61 0.73
CA GLN A 31 -14.09 -35.76 1.00
C GLN A 31 -13.76 -34.57 1.91
N LEU A 32 -12.92 -34.74 2.94
CA LEU A 32 -12.51 -33.65 3.82
C LEU A 32 -11.60 -32.63 3.11
N VAL A 33 -10.71 -33.08 2.23
CA VAL A 33 -9.83 -32.21 1.43
C VAL A 33 -10.62 -31.42 0.39
N THR A 34 -11.60 -32.02 -0.28
CA THR A 34 -12.47 -31.31 -1.23
C THR A 34 -13.38 -30.31 -0.54
N ASN A 35 -13.92 -30.63 0.64
CA ASN A 35 -14.74 -29.71 1.41
C ASN A 35 -13.95 -28.50 1.92
N ASN A 36 -12.70 -28.68 2.37
CA ASN A 36 -11.84 -27.57 2.74
C ASN A 36 -11.42 -26.71 1.55
N LYS A 37 -11.12 -27.30 0.38
CA LYS A 37 -10.83 -26.55 -0.85
C LYS A 37 -12.03 -25.72 -1.30
N ASN A 38 -13.23 -26.29 -1.28
CA ASN A 38 -14.46 -25.58 -1.63
C ASN A 38 -14.78 -24.45 -0.64
N LYS A 39 -14.47 -24.63 0.65
CA LYS A 39 -14.63 -23.59 1.68
C LYS A 39 -13.62 -22.43 1.52
N VAL A 40 -12.39 -22.72 1.12
CA VAL A 40 -11.36 -21.69 0.86
C VAL A 40 -11.65 -20.94 -0.45
N LEU A 41 -12.10 -21.63 -1.50
CA LEU A 41 -12.52 -21.00 -2.77
C LEU A 41 -13.76 -20.12 -2.59
N SER A 42 -14.72 -20.56 -1.77
CA SER A 42 -15.93 -19.79 -1.43
C SER A 42 -15.63 -18.50 -0.66
N ALA A 43 -14.55 -18.45 0.15
CA ALA A 43 -14.18 -17.26 0.91
C ALA A 43 -13.39 -16.22 0.09
N CYS A 44 -12.89 -16.61 -1.09
CA CYS A 44 -12.15 -15.73 -2.01
C CYS A 44 -12.99 -15.26 -3.20
N GLN A 45 -14.27 -15.62 -3.26
CA GLN A 45 -15.17 -15.20 -4.31
C GLN A 45 -15.91 -13.93 -3.85
N LEU A 46 -15.61 -12.81 -4.50
CA LEU A 46 -16.40 -11.60 -4.37
C LEU A 46 -17.84 -11.93 -4.74
N THR A 47 -18.76 -11.65 -3.82
CA THR A 47 -20.19 -11.83 -4.07
C THR A 47 -20.68 -10.74 -5.03
N ASP A 48 -21.87 -10.94 -5.62
CA ASP A 48 -22.50 -9.90 -6.42
C ASP A 48 -22.73 -8.61 -5.60
N ASP A 49 -22.98 -8.75 -4.29
CA ASP A 49 -23.10 -7.63 -3.36
C ASP A 49 -21.78 -6.88 -3.18
N ASP A 50 -20.65 -7.58 -3.07
CA ASP A 50 -19.31 -6.97 -2.99
C ASP A 50 -18.99 -6.21 -4.29
N TYR A 51 -19.33 -6.78 -5.45
CA TYR A 51 -19.17 -6.12 -6.74
C TYR A 51 -20.02 -4.86 -6.84
N ASN A 52 -21.29 -4.92 -6.40
CA ASN A 52 -22.18 -3.75 -6.38
C ASN A 52 -21.69 -2.67 -5.42
N PHE A 53 -21.15 -3.05 -4.26
CA PHE A 53 -20.54 -2.13 -3.30
C PHE A 53 -19.30 -1.46 -3.90
N LEU A 54 -18.38 -2.25 -4.47
CA LEU A 54 -17.17 -1.74 -5.11
C LEU A 54 -17.51 -0.80 -6.27
N LYS A 55 -18.50 -1.17 -7.10
CA LYS A 55 -18.96 -0.31 -8.19
C LYS A 55 -19.49 1.03 -7.67
N LYS A 56 -20.35 1.04 -6.64
CA LYS A 56 -20.83 2.27 -6.01
C LYS A 56 -19.69 3.11 -5.44
N PHE A 57 -18.69 2.47 -4.82
CA PHE A 57 -17.52 3.17 -4.33
C PHE A 57 -16.72 3.82 -5.47
N CYS A 58 -16.43 3.08 -6.55
CA CYS A 58 -15.75 3.63 -7.71
C CYS A 58 -16.53 4.78 -8.36
N ASP A 59 -17.84 4.60 -8.54
CA ASP A 59 -18.72 5.64 -9.09
C ASP A 59 -18.66 6.91 -8.22
N THR A 60 -18.80 6.77 -6.89
CA THR A 60 -18.70 7.92 -5.96
C THR A 60 -17.32 8.59 -5.97
N VAL A 61 -16.23 7.82 -6.04
CA VAL A 61 -14.86 8.36 -6.15
C VAL A 61 -14.66 9.10 -7.47
N THR A 62 -15.25 8.65 -8.57
CA THR A 62 -15.14 9.34 -9.87
C THR A 62 -15.91 10.66 -9.91
N GLU A 63 -16.97 10.80 -9.10
CA GLU A 63 -17.76 12.02 -8.98
C GLU A 63 -17.12 13.08 -8.06
N LEU A 64 -16.05 12.72 -7.34
CA LEU A 64 -15.32 13.63 -6.46
C LEU A 64 -14.74 14.80 -7.27
N LYS A 65 -15.23 16.01 -6.97
CA LYS A 65 -14.76 17.24 -7.61
C LYS A 65 -13.53 17.77 -6.90
N TYR A 66 -12.41 17.76 -7.60
CA TYR A 66 -11.16 18.35 -7.13
C TYR A 66 -11.11 19.82 -7.54
N ASN A 67 -10.80 20.69 -6.59
CA ASN A 67 -10.57 22.10 -6.88
C ASN A 67 -9.07 22.34 -7.00
N TYR A 68 -8.68 23.05 -8.05
CA TYR A 68 -7.29 23.42 -8.33
C TYR A 68 -7.07 24.91 -8.07
N CYS A 69 -6.08 25.24 -7.24
CA CYS A 69 -5.67 26.63 -7.06
C CYS A 69 -4.52 26.97 -8.02
N PRO A 70 -4.65 28.00 -8.87
CA PRO A 70 -3.60 28.36 -9.83
C PRO A 70 -2.36 28.98 -9.17
N ILE A 71 -2.48 29.48 -7.93
CA ILE A 71 -1.36 30.14 -7.23
C ILE A 71 -0.46 29.09 -6.59
N CYS A 72 -0.97 28.31 -5.64
CA CYS A 72 -0.18 27.31 -4.92
C CYS A 72 -0.12 25.94 -5.61
N LYS A 73 -0.77 25.78 -6.77
CA LYS A 73 -0.87 24.52 -7.53
C LYS A 73 -1.47 23.34 -6.75
N GLU A 74 -2.00 23.56 -5.55
CA GLU A 74 -2.66 22.54 -4.75
C GLU A 74 -3.97 22.10 -5.44
N CYS A 75 -4.15 20.79 -5.61
CA CYS A 75 -5.35 20.16 -6.17
C CYS A 75 -5.91 19.16 -5.16
N PHE A 76 -7.07 19.46 -4.57
CA PHE A 76 -7.62 18.63 -3.50
C PHE A 76 -9.13 18.84 -3.31
N LEU A 77 -9.79 17.84 -2.73
CA LEU A 77 -11.25 17.83 -2.52
C LEU A 77 -11.73 18.90 -1.55
N SER A 78 -10.97 19.13 -0.48
CA SER A 78 -11.34 20.12 0.54
C SER A 78 -10.90 21.54 0.20
N ILE A 79 -10.24 21.77 -0.94
CA ILE A 79 -9.87 23.13 -1.34
C ILE A 79 -11.13 23.88 -1.73
N THR A 80 -11.36 25.01 -1.08
CA THR A 80 -12.41 25.95 -1.46
C THR A 80 -11.77 27.13 -2.18
N LEU A 81 -12.22 27.38 -3.41
CA LEU A 81 -11.81 28.54 -4.18
C LEU A 81 -12.70 29.73 -3.83
N ASN A 82 -12.07 30.89 -3.67
CA ASN A 82 -12.76 32.15 -3.50
C ASN A 82 -13.37 32.57 -4.84
N TYR A 83 -14.70 32.70 -4.89
CA TYR A 83 -15.44 33.02 -6.11
C TYR A 83 -15.02 34.31 -6.83
N LYS A 84 -14.45 35.30 -6.11
CA LYS A 84 -13.99 36.56 -6.72
C LYS A 84 -12.61 36.45 -7.36
N THR A 85 -11.72 35.69 -6.71
CA THR A 85 -10.30 35.66 -7.10
C THR A 85 -9.90 34.37 -7.83
N GLY A 86 -10.72 33.33 -7.78
CA GLY A 86 -10.39 32.00 -8.32
C GLY A 86 -9.31 31.25 -7.52
N ASN A 87 -8.82 31.84 -6.43
CA ASN A 87 -7.72 31.29 -5.64
C ASN A 87 -8.22 30.61 -4.36
N CYS A 88 -7.46 29.67 -3.81
CA CYS A 88 -7.80 29.08 -2.53
C CYS A 88 -7.74 30.14 -1.41
N ASN A 89 -8.48 29.90 -0.33
CA ASN A 89 -8.55 30.84 0.81
C ASN A 89 -7.18 31.21 1.38
N LYS A 90 -6.21 30.28 1.40
CA LYS A 90 -4.82 30.51 1.84
C LYS A 90 -4.15 31.56 0.95
N CYS A 91 -4.16 31.36 -0.37
CA CYS A 91 -3.59 32.27 -1.34
C CYS A 91 -4.34 33.61 -1.46
N SER A 92 -5.66 33.63 -1.25
CA SER A 92 -6.44 34.88 -1.23
C SER A 92 -6.11 35.76 -0.01
N ARG A 93 -5.76 35.16 1.13
CA ARG A 93 -5.36 35.90 2.35
C ARG A 93 -3.91 36.36 2.32
N ASP A 94 -3.08 35.75 1.48
CA ASP A 94 -1.69 36.14 1.31
C ASP A 94 -1.57 37.48 0.58
N LYS A 95 -1.03 38.48 1.29
CA LYS A 95 -0.84 39.84 0.79
C LYS A 95 0.60 40.10 0.32
N LEU A 96 1.47 39.09 0.36
CA LEU A 96 2.86 39.24 -0.09
C LEU A 96 2.94 39.34 -1.62
N ILE A 97 3.99 40.00 -2.08
CA ILE A 97 4.35 40.16 -3.48
C ILE A 97 5.86 39.88 -3.60
N PRO A 98 6.29 38.77 -4.22
CA PRO A 98 5.44 37.68 -4.74
C PRO A 98 4.70 36.94 -3.62
N LYS A 99 3.61 36.23 -3.95
CA LYS A 99 2.89 35.41 -2.97
C LYS A 99 3.75 34.22 -2.57
N ARG A 100 3.62 33.73 -1.34
CA ARG A 100 4.52 32.70 -0.77
C ARG A 100 4.58 31.40 -1.57
N PHE A 101 3.48 31.03 -2.20
CA PHE A 101 3.36 29.77 -2.94
C PHE A 101 3.14 30.00 -4.42
N SER A 102 3.32 31.24 -4.91
CA SER A 102 3.21 31.47 -6.34
C SER A 102 4.49 31.06 -7.05
N LEU A 103 4.37 30.88 -8.37
CA LEU A 103 5.50 30.53 -9.23
C LEU A 103 6.65 31.52 -9.10
N GLU A 104 6.35 32.81 -8.92
CA GLU A 104 7.36 33.87 -8.79
C GLU A 104 8.19 33.78 -7.50
N ASN A 105 7.76 32.98 -6.52
CA ASN A 105 8.53 32.75 -5.30
C ASN A 105 9.47 31.53 -5.40
N ASP A 106 9.57 30.91 -6.57
CA ASP A 106 10.54 29.85 -6.90
C ASP A 106 10.58 28.71 -5.84
N MET A 107 9.40 28.37 -5.34
CA MET A 107 9.21 27.33 -4.32
C MET A 107 9.09 25.93 -4.91
N ASP A 108 8.79 25.85 -6.20
CA ASP A 108 8.77 24.58 -6.91
C ASP A 108 10.23 24.16 -7.11
N SER A 109 10.57 22.95 -6.68
CA SER A 109 11.87 22.41 -7.03
C SER A 109 11.93 22.32 -8.56
N GLU A 110 12.95 22.94 -9.13
CA GLU A 110 13.25 22.81 -10.56
C GLU A 110 13.54 21.34 -10.93
N GLU A 111 13.77 21.07 -12.22
CA GLU A 111 14.18 19.75 -12.66
C GLU A 111 15.37 19.25 -11.84
N VAL A 112 15.27 17.99 -11.44
CA VAL A 112 16.35 17.30 -10.72
C VAL A 112 17.62 17.42 -11.58
N PRO A 113 18.69 18.05 -11.07
CA PRO A 113 19.91 18.24 -11.84
C PRO A 113 20.46 16.90 -12.34
N SER A 114 21.04 16.90 -13.55
CA SER A 114 21.58 15.68 -14.21
C SER A 114 22.67 14.97 -13.40
N GLU A 115 23.26 15.69 -12.45
CA GLU A 115 24.31 15.24 -11.53
C GLU A 115 23.76 14.33 -10.41
N LEU A 116 22.44 14.29 -10.20
CA LEU A 116 21.82 13.37 -9.25
C LEU A 116 21.50 12.03 -9.92
N PRO A 117 21.92 10.89 -9.34
CA PRO A 117 21.60 9.59 -9.89
C PRO A 117 20.08 9.37 -9.84
N HIS A 118 19.51 8.88 -10.94
CA HIS A 118 18.13 8.40 -10.95
C HIS A 118 18.04 7.23 -9.98
N LEU A 119 17.17 7.34 -8.98
CA LEU A 119 16.91 6.25 -8.05
C LEU A 119 16.29 5.09 -8.83
N SER A 120 16.78 3.88 -8.60
CA SER A 120 16.11 2.68 -9.06
C SER A 120 14.79 2.50 -8.32
N GLN A 121 13.83 1.79 -8.94
CA GLN A 121 12.55 1.47 -8.32
C GLN A 121 12.73 0.81 -6.93
N VAL A 122 13.78 0.00 -6.74
CA VAL A 122 14.10 -0.63 -5.46
C VAL A 122 14.56 0.41 -4.42
N GLU A 123 15.43 1.35 -4.81
CA GLU A 123 15.87 2.43 -3.92
C GLU A 123 14.71 3.35 -3.54
N GLU A 124 13.85 3.71 -4.49
CA GLU A 124 12.63 4.48 -4.21
C GLU A 124 11.71 3.75 -3.23
N MET A 125 11.53 2.43 -3.39
CA MET A 125 10.74 1.62 -2.48
C MET A 125 11.37 1.53 -1.08
N LEU A 126 12.69 1.38 -0.98
CA LEU A 126 13.39 1.35 0.31
C LEU A 126 13.30 2.69 1.03
N ILE A 127 13.52 3.81 0.35
CA ILE A 127 13.36 5.15 0.90
C ILE A 127 11.91 5.38 1.33
N SER A 128 10.95 4.99 0.48
CA SER A 128 9.51 5.14 0.75
C SER A 128 9.00 4.23 1.86
N GLN A 129 9.65 3.10 2.15
CA GLN A 129 9.31 2.23 3.28
C GLN A 129 9.91 2.75 4.59
N VAL A 130 11.08 3.38 4.54
CA VAL A 130 11.74 3.98 5.71
C VAL A 130 11.00 5.25 6.18
N LEU A 131 10.46 6.05 5.27
CA LEU A 131 9.68 7.25 5.61
C LEU A 131 8.45 7.02 6.53
N PRO A 132 7.56 6.05 6.29
CA PRO A 132 6.40 5.78 7.15
C PRO A 132 6.80 5.14 8.50
N MET A 133 8.02 4.62 8.63
CA MET A 133 8.56 4.15 9.92
C MET A 133 9.23 5.25 10.75
N LEU A 134 9.25 6.50 10.27
CA LEU A 134 9.61 7.65 11.10
C LEU A 134 8.40 8.04 11.94
N THR A 135 8.42 7.68 13.23
CA THR A 135 7.37 8.13 14.16
C THR A 135 7.59 9.61 14.48
N ILE A 136 6.70 10.46 13.97
CA ILE A 136 6.74 11.92 14.20
C ILE A 136 5.91 12.25 15.44
N PHE A 137 6.54 12.82 16.46
CA PHE A 137 5.86 13.32 17.65
C PHE A 137 5.74 14.85 17.60
N ASN A 138 4.54 15.37 17.85
CA ASN A 138 4.32 16.80 18.02
C ASN A 138 4.64 17.20 19.46
N LEU A 139 5.70 17.99 19.65
CA LEU A 139 6.00 18.61 20.94
C LEU A 139 5.12 19.85 21.16
N ARG A 140 4.89 20.18 22.44
CA ARG A 140 4.18 21.40 22.82
C ARG A 140 5.01 22.60 22.36
N GLY A 141 4.45 23.43 21.47
CA GLY A 141 5.14 24.56 20.83
C GLY A 141 5.26 24.43 19.31
N GLY A 142 4.77 23.34 18.70
CA GLY A 142 4.75 23.18 17.24
C GLY A 142 6.07 22.66 16.66
N GLN A 143 6.99 22.20 17.51
CA GLN A 143 8.22 21.53 17.09
C GLN A 143 7.96 20.04 16.88
N LEU A 144 8.56 19.48 15.83
CA LEU A 144 8.53 18.04 15.54
C LEU A 144 9.77 17.38 16.13
N GLU A 145 9.57 16.30 16.89
CA GLU A 145 10.66 15.41 17.33
C GLU A 145 10.49 14.04 16.68
N TYR A 146 11.62 13.42 16.32
CA TYR A 146 11.70 12.11 15.71
C TYR A 146 12.51 11.19 16.66
N ARG A 147 12.13 9.91 16.81
CA ARG A 147 12.81 8.97 17.74
C ARG A 147 13.16 7.64 17.05
N GLY A 148 14.42 7.18 17.12
CA GLY A 148 14.87 5.89 16.55
C GLY A 148 16.37 5.81 16.23
N HIS A 149 16.93 4.60 16.05
CA HIS A 149 18.37 4.35 15.77
C HIS A 149 18.80 4.70 14.33
N LEU A 150 17.87 5.17 13.50
CA LEU A 150 18.08 5.51 12.09
C LEU A 150 18.78 6.87 11.87
N PHE A 151 19.00 7.68 12.93
CA PHE A 151 19.68 8.97 12.80
C PHE A 151 21.16 8.84 12.48
N ASP A 152 21.87 7.85 13.01
CA ASP A 152 23.31 7.74 12.75
C ASP A 152 23.62 7.56 11.25
N GLU A 153 22.65 7.09 10.46
CA GLU A 153 22.77 6.93 9.01
C GLU A 153 22.08 8.06 8.23
N LEU A 154 20.93 8.56 8.69
CA LEU A 154 20.26 9.70 8.04
C LEU A 154 21.01 11.03 8.27
N ASP A 155 21.59 11.27 9.45
CA ASP A 155 22.45 12.41 9.70
C ASP A 155 23.72 12.33 8.85
N LYS A 156 24.25 11.13 8.57
CA LYS A 156 25.34 10.96 7.60
C LYS A 156 24.91 11.33 6.19
N ILE A 157 23.72 10.95 5.74
CA ILE A 157 23.20 11.34 4.41
C ILE A 157 22.96 12.86 4.32
N VAL A 158 22.41 13.47 5.37
CA VAL A 158 22.15 14.92 5.44
C VAL A 158 23.47 15.71 5.57
N LEU A 159 24.45 15.21 6.31
CA LEU A 159 25.80 15.80 6.37
C LEU A 159 26.53 15.62 5.04
N HIS A 160 26.41 14.46 4.39
CA HIS A 160 27.09 14.20 3.14
C HIS A 160 26.57 15.10 2.00
N SER A 161 25.26 15.33 1.94
CA SER A 161 24.65 16.29 1.01
C SER A 161 25.07 17.75 1.29
N LYS A 162 25.30 18.13 2.55
CA LYS A 162 25.87 19.45 2.90
C LYS A 162 27.36 19.59 2.53
N THR A 163 28.14 18.51 2.66
CA THR A 163 29.55 18.50 2.20
C THR A 163 29.67 18.50 0.68
N LEU A 164 28.73 17.89 -0.05
CA LEU A 164 28.68 17.97 -1.52
C LEU A 164 28.33 19.39 -1.99
N LYS A 165 27.42 20.08 -1.29
CA LYS A 165 27.09 21.51 -1.58
C LYS A 165 28.23 22.49 -1.28
N SER A 166 29.19 22.13 -0.43
CA SER A 166 30.35 22.99 -0.11
C SER A 166 31.62 22.66 -0.91
N ASN A 167 31.66 21.49 -1.58
CA ASN A 167 32.73 21.12 -2.52
C ASN A 167 32.42 21.48 -3.98
N ILE A 168 31.21 21.97 -4.28
CA ILE A 168 30.89 22.64 -5.54
C ILE A 168 31.05 24.14 -5.31
N GLN A 169 32.29 24.56 -5.08
CA GLN A 169 32.70 25.94 -5.18
C GLN A 169 34.12 25.95 -5.74
N ILE A 170 34.27 26.63 -6.89
CA ILE A 170 35.48 26.79 -7.72
C ILE A 170 35.71 25.55 -8.61
N TYR A 171 35.41 25.54 -9.92
CA TYR A 171 35.56 26.53 -10.99
C TYR A 171 34.34 26.61 -11.91
#